data_AF-A0A1Q8BGZ6-F1
#
_entry.id   AF-A0A1Q8BGZ6-F1
#
_cell.length_a   1.000
_cell.length_b   1.000
_cell.length_c   1.000
_cell.angle_alpha   90.00
_cell.angle_beta   90.00
_cell.angle_gamma   90.00
#
_symmetry.space_group_name_H-M   'P 1'
#
loop_
_entity.id
_entity.type
_entity.pdbx_description
1 polymer ?
#
loop_
_entity_poly.entity_id
_entity_poly.type
_entity_poly.pdbx_seq_one_letter_code
_entity_poly.pdbx_strand_id
1 'polypeptide(L)'
;MLPCNLKDLSGLKLLMNMKIVLDDQVRERSVRADLAWELFFRSKTETPKGHGEPLLPFANWFWDEMGQRAGRLMKNSKGKATVTIPSLAPEALDFVVRLASFWADEVYLRRRGSLSGNMWTRPVVNVLDDDALEGAERPLTSRKETGSIDRFLMPLLGPGHAFFRVRLVEKDESAARFHSHSHVDEYYLILTGKGTLRYNGSETEVKAGDLVGKPAGPEVATQLIADRGERLRILDMEVWHDRAQVSKDIIVNPDFKELLLSGSGWAAIVPEESLITPEDFFRHYDQGYKRTRDGGWVPSKNRGHKPTREK
;
A
#
# COMPACT_ATOMS: atom_id res chain seq x y z
N MET A 1 15.82 16.35 56.81
CA MET A 1 14.36 16.08 56.88
C MET A 1 13.62 17.40 56.72
N LEU A 2 13.07 17.63 55.53
CA LEU A 2 12.12 18.70 55.24
C LEU A 2 10.91 18.00 54.61
N PRO A 3 9.68 18.17 55.13
CA PRO A 3 8.51 17.50 54.57
C PRO A 3 8.06 18.28 53.33
N CYS A 4 8.16 17.65 52.16
CA CYS A 4 7.57 18.19 50.94
C CYS A 4 6.05 17.99 51.02
N ASN A 5 5.33 19.10 51.04
CA ASN A 5 3.89 19.18 51.26
C ASN A 5 3.16 18.75 49.98
N LEU A 6 2.50 17.58 50.01
CA LEU A 6 1.64 17.08 48.93
C LEU A 6 0.31 17.85 48.94
N LYS A 7 0.31 19.09 48.47
CA LYS A 7 -0.91 19.88 48.26
C LYS A 7 -0.76 20.77 47.02
N ASP A 8 -0.80 20.16 45.83
CA ASP A 8 -1.47 20.73 44.67
C ASP A 8 -1.56 19.71 43.53
N LEU A 9 -2.61 18.88 43.52
CA LEU A 9 -2.96 18.04 42.35
C LEU A 9 -4.24 18.57 41.66
N SER A 10 -4.59 19.84 41.87
CA SER A 10 -5.71 20.52 41.21
C SER A 10 -5.43 20.92 39.75
N GLY A 11 -4.25 20.58 39.22
CA GLY A 11 -3.74 21.09 37.94
C GLY A 11 -3.60 20.06 36.82
N LEU A 12 -3.95 18.78 37.04
CA LEU A 12 -4.01 17.82 35.94
C LEU A 12 -5.32 18.06 35.18
N LYS A 13 -5.32 19.04 34.26
CA LYS A 13 -6.32 19.10 33.19
C LYS A 13 -6.45 17.68 32.65
N LEU A 14 -7.62 17.07 32.87
CA LEU A 14 -8.02 15.87 32.16
C LEU A 14 -7.70 16.15 30.69
N LEU A 15 -6.72 15.45 30.12
CA LEU A 15 -6.50 15.47 28.67
C LEU A 15 -7.86 15.07 28.08
N MET A 16 -8.59 16.04 27.52
CA MET A 16 -9.89 15.73 26.92
C MET A 16 -9.59 14.76 25.77
N ASN A 17 -10.01 13.51 25.91
CA ASN A 17 -9.88 12.50 24.86
C ASN A 17 -10.55 13.05 23.60
N MET A 18 -9.86 12.92 22.46
CA MET A 18 -10.41 13.33 21.19
C MET A 18 -11.58 12.41 20.84
N LYS A 19 -12.72 13.00 20.48
CA LYS A 19 -13.93 12.29 20.02
C LYS A 19 -14.20 12.58 18.56
N ILE A 20 -14.47 11.56 17.77
CA ILE A 20 -14.95 11.70 16.39
C ILE A 20 -16.40 11.23 16.31
N VAL A 21 -17.24 12.03 15.65
CA VAL A 21 -18.61 11.64 15.30
C VAL A 21 -18.70 11.51 13.80
N LEU A 22 -18.93 10.29 13.31
CA LEU A 22 -19.35 10.01 11.95
C LEU A 22 -20.85 10.32 11.86
N ASP A 23 -21.25 11.22 10.96
CA ASP A 23 -22.62 11.73 10.88
C ASP A 23 -23.15 11.62 9.45
N ASP A 24 -24.41 11.19 9.29
CA ASP A 24 -25.08 11.15 7.98
C ASP A 24 -25.63 12.51 7.55
N GLN A 25 -25.57 13.52 8.42
CA GLN A 25 -25.93 14.90 8.12
C GLN A 25 -24.72 15.82 8.05
N VAL A 26 -24.77 16.77 7.11
CA VAL A 26 -23.78 17.84 6.99
C VAL A 26 -23.88 18.76 8.21
N ARG A 27 -22.74 19.06 8.83
CA ARG A 27 -22.63 20.04 9.92
C ARG A 27 -21.59 21.09 9.59
N GLU A 28 -21.70 22.24 10.24
CA GLU A 28 -20.69 23.28 10.11
C GLU A 28 -19.29 22.71 10.47
N ARG A 29 -18.31 22.96 9.60
CA ARG A 29 -16.90 22.54 9.77
C ARG A 29 -16.68 21.02 9.84
N SER A 30 -17.65 20.20 9.44
CA SER A 30 -17.42 18.75 9.35
C SER A 30 -16.40 18.41 8.26
N VAL A 31 -15.66 17.31 8.44
CA VAL A 31 -14.86 16.70 7.37
C VAL A 31 -15.85 16.07 6.39
N ARG A 32 -15.77 16.45 5.11
CA ARG A 32 -16.72 16.03 4.08
C ARG A 32 -16.28 14.73 3.41
N ALA A 33 -16.23 13.65 4.20
CA ALA A 33 -15.89 12.33 3.70
C ALA A 33 -16.94 11.79 2.72
N ASP A 34 -18.18 12.26 2.80
CA ASP A 34 -19.24 12.04 1.80
C ASP A 34 -18.85 12.52 0.39
N LEU A 35 -18.29 13.73 0.26
CA LEU A 35 -17.85 14.26 -1.03
C LEU A 35 -16.57 13.60 -1.52
N ALA A 36 -15.60 13.38 -0.61
CA ALA A 36 -14.39 12.67 -0.95
C ALA A 36 -14.67 11.23 -1.40
N TRP A 37 -15.63 10.56 -0.76
CA TRP A 37 -16.05 9.21 -1.15
C TRP A 37 -16.55 9.18 -2.60
N GLU A 38 -17.41 10.14 -3.00
CA GLU A 38 -17.90 10.26 -4.38
C GLU A 38 -16.79 10.60 -5.38
N LEU A 39 -15.76 11.34 -4.95
CA LEU A 39 -14.61 11.68 -5.79
C LEU A 39 -13.68 10.47 -6.02
N PHE A 40 -13.37 9.72 -4.97
CA PHE A 40 -12.37 8.65 -5.01
C PHE A 40 -12.94 7.29 -5.44
N PHE A 41 -14.23 7.04 -5.21
CA PHE A 41 -14.83 5.72 -5.43
C PHE A 41 -16.02 5.75 -6.39
N ARG A 42 -16.11 4.71 -7.23
CA ARG A 42 -17.26 4.50 -8.11
C ARG A 42 -18.52 4.08 -7.33
N SER A 43 -18.36 3.26 -6.29
CA SER A 43 -19.47 2.86 -5.44
C SER A 43 -19.76 3.92 -4.39
N LYS A 44 -21.03 4.26 -4.22
CA LYS A 44 -21.47 5.25 -3.22
C LYS A 44 -21.52 4.70 -1.78
N THR A 45 -21.39 3.38 -1.62
CA THR A 45 -21.65 2.70 -0.34
C THR A 45 -20.61 1.65 0.02
N GLU A 46 -19.88 1.08 -0.95
CA GLU A 46 -18.95 -0.03 -0.75
C GLU A 46 -17.51 0.37 -1.09
N THR A 47 -16.55 -0.28 -0.44
CA THR A 47 -15.12 -0.16 -0.78
C THR A 47 -14.76 -1.00 -2.01
N PRO A 48 -13.77 -0.58 -2.82
CA PRO A 48 -13.11 -1.47 -3.79
C PRO A 48 -12.65 -2.79 -3.16
N LYS A 49 -12.71 -3.87 -3.93
CA LYS A 49 -12.27 -5.21 -3.51
C LYS A 49 -10.88 -5.52 -4.07
N GLY A 50 -10.11 -6.37 -3.40
CA GLY A 50 -8.79 -6.82 -3.83
C GLY A 50 -7.64 -6.05 -3.19
N HIS A 51 -6.69 -5.56 -4.01
CA HIS A 51 -5.36 -5.07 -3.61
C HIS A 51 -5.33 -3.91 -2.60
N GLY A 52 -6.46 -3.24 -2.36
CA GLY A 52 -6.54 -2.09 -1.47
C GLY A 52 -5.85 -0.82 -1.99
N GLU A 53 -5.01 -0.89 -3.02
CA GLU A 53 -4.41 0.27 -3.70
C GLU A 53 -5.45 1.35 -4.06
N PRO A 54 -6.65 1.02 -4.58
CA PRO A 54 -7.67 2.05 -4.84
C PRO A 54 -8.16 2.81 -3.59
N LEU A 55 -7.95 2.28 -2.37
CA LEU A 55 -8.27 2.95 -1.11
C LEU A 55 -7.24 4.01 -0.70
N LEU A 56 -6.00 3.92 -1.20
CA LEU A 56 -4.89 4.77 -0.77
C LEU A 56 -5.16 6.27 -0.98
N PRO A 57 -5.72 6.74 -2.11
CA PRO A 57 -6.01 8.16 -2.28
C PRO A 57 -6.98 8.71 -1.22
N PHE A 58 -8.06 7.97 -0.92
CA PHE A 58 -9.01 8.36 0.13
C PHE A 58 -8.37 8.31 1.52
N ALA A 59 -7.60 7.25 1.83
CA ALA A 59 -6.94 7.10 3.12
C ALA A 59 -5.94 8.23 3.36
N ASN A 60 -5.11 8.57 2.37
CA ASN A 60 -4.16 9.68 2.43
C ASN A 60 -4.86 11.03 2.59
N TRP A 61 -5.91 11.29 1.79
CA TRP A 61 -6.71 12.51 1.93
C TRP A 61 -7.32 12.63 3.34
N PHE A 62 -7.93 11.54 3.84
CA PHE A 62 -8.53 11.52 5.17
C PHE A 62 -7.48 11.78 6.25
N TRP A 63 -6.29 11.19 6.10
CA TRP A 63 -5.17 11.40 7.00
C TRP A 63 -4.72 12.86 7.06
N ASP A 64 -4.59 13.51 5.90
CA ASP A 64 -4.16 14.90 5.82
C ASP A 64 -5.24 15.87 6.36
N GLU A 65 -6.51 15.63 6.05
CA GLU A 65 -7.64 16.40 6.59
C GLU A 65 -7.76 16.29 8.11
N MET A 66 -7.64 15.08 8.63
CA MET A 66 -7.68 14.84 10.07
C MET A 66 -6.43 15.38 10.76
N GLY A 67 -5.26 15.32 10.12
CA GLY A 67 -4.03 15.96 10.62
C GLY A 67 -4.20 17.45 10.84
N GLN A 68 -4.82 18.16 9.88
CA GLN A 68 -5.07 19.60 9.98
C GLN A 68 -6.12 19.97 11.04
N ARG A 69 -7.05 19.07 11.39
CA ARG A 69 -8.20 19.39 12.27
C ARG A 69 -8.06 18.82 13.67
N ALA A 70 -7.54 17.62 13.78
CA ALA A 70 -7.49 16.80 14.99
C ALA A 70 -6.06 16.41 15.39
N GLY A 71 -5.04 16.87 14.64
CA GLY A 71 -3.62 16.57 14.86
C GLY A 71 -3.30 16.41 16.34
N ARG A 72 -2.83 15.23 16.74
CA ARG A 72 -2.49 14.89 18.14
C ARG A 72 -1.59 16.00 18.68
N LEU A 73 -2.14 16.98 19.43
CA LEU A 73 -1.48 18.20 19.98
C LEU A 73 -1.79 19.56 19.31
N MET A 74 -2.74 19.69 18.40
CA MET A 74 -3.26 21.00 18.02
C MET A 74 -3.93 21.64 19.25
N LYS A 75 -3.32 22.70 19.81
CA LYS A 75 -3.82 23.46 20.98
C LYS A 75 -5.28 23.94 20.83
N ASN A 76 -5.78 23.99 19.60
CA ASN A 76 -7.12 24.41 19.22
C ASN A 76 -8.06 23.25 18.87
N SER A 77 -7.62 21.99 18.90
CA SER A 77 -8.49 20.84 18.69
C SER A 77 -9.44 20.78 19.88
N LYS A 78 -10.65 21.31 19.69
CA LYS A 78 -11.75 21.05 20.61
C LYS A 78 -11.90 19.53 20.65
N GLY A 79 -12.08 18.91 21.82
CA GLY A 79 -12.10 17.45 22.00
C GLY A 79 -13.22 16.69 21.25
N LYS A 80 -13.80 17.29 20.21
CA LYS A 80 -14.79 16.69 19.32
C LYS A 80 -14.60 17.19 17.88
N ALA A 81 -14.47 16.26 16.94
CA ALA A 81 -14.56 16.47 15.50
C ALA A 81 -15.81 15.77 14.92
N THR A 82 -16.35 16.29 13.82
CA THR A 82 -17.45 15.66 13.06
C THR A 82 -16.96 15.33 11.66
N VAL A 83 -17.20 14.10 11.21
CA VAL A 83 -16.96 13.65 9.83
C VAL A 83 -18.32 13.33 9.22
N THR A 84 -18.71 14.04 8.18
CA THR A 84 -19.91 13.69 7.42
C THR A 84 -19.57 12.54 6.48
N ILE A 85 -20.32 11.44 6.58
CA ILE A 85 -20.14 10.23 5.78
C ILE A 85 -21.39 9.96 4.94
N PRO A 86 -21.29 9.26 3.79
CA PRO A 86 -22.47 8.81 3.08
C PRO A 86 -23.08 7.60 3.80
N SER A 87 -24.18 7.05 3.27
CA SER A 87 -24.74 5.79 3.76
C SER A 87 -23.83 4.62 3.37
N LEU A 88 -22.88 4.27 4.23
CA LEU A 88 -21.90 3.22 3.99
C LEU A 88 -22.45 1.81 4.34
N ALA A 89 -22.06 0.82 3.53
CA ALA A 89 -22.18 -0.59 3.86
C ALA A 89 -21.30 -0.95 5.07
N PRO A 90 -21.56 -2.07 5.79
CA PRO A 90 -20.85 -2.41 7.03
C PRO A 90 -19.32 -2.41 6.90
N GLU A 91 -18.77 -3.03 5.85
CA GLU A 91 -17.33 -3.13 5.61
C GLU A 91 -16.71 -1.77 5.29
N ALA A 92 -17.42 -0.93 4.55
CA ALA A 92 -16.97 0.43 4.23
C ALA A 92 -17.03 1.36 5.45
N LEU A 93 -18.05 1.20 6.31
CA LEU A 93 -18.14 1.91 7.57
C LEU A 93 -16.99 1.49 8.50
N ASP A 94 -16.69 0.20 8.60
CA ASP A 94 -15.56 -0.31 9.39
C ASP A 94 -14.22 0.30 8.91
N PHE A 95 -14.01 0.41 7.60
CA PHE A 95 -12.83 1.07 7.03
C PHE A 95 -12.69 2.53 7.52
N VAL A 96 -13.76 3.34 7.42
CA VAL A 96 -13.74 4.73 7.88
C VAL A 96 -13.56 4.83 9.41
N VAL A 97 -14.17 3.93 10.17
CA VAL A 97 -14.02 3.83 11.62
C VAL A 97 -12.57 3.53 12.01
N ARG A 98 -11.90 2.61 11.31
CA ARG A 98 -10.47 2.31 11.52
C ARG A 98 -9.59 3.52 11.25
N LEU A 99 -9.82 4.24 10.15
CA LEU A 99 -9.10 5.48 9.86
C LEU A 99 -9.32 6.54 10.96
N ALA A 100 -10.56 6.72 11.42
CA ALA A 100 -10.87 7.65 12.51
C ALA A 100 -10.21 7.26 13.83
N SER A 101 -10.08 5.95 14.11
CA SER A 101 -9.54 5.42 15.37
C SER A 101 -8.04 5.71 15.57
N PHE A 102 -7.31 6.07 14.51
CA PHE A 102 -5.93 6.56 14.64
C PHE A 102 -5.85 7.97 15.27
N TRP A 103 -6.93 8.76 15.15
CA TRP A 103 -7.00 10.16 15.54
C TRP A 103 -7.77 10.40 16.86
N ALA A 104 -8.48 9.40 17.37
CA ALA A 104 -9.38 9.52 18.51
C ALA A 104 -9.48 8.20 19.28
N ASP A 105 -9.67 8.27 20.60
CA ASP A 105 -9.98 7.10 21.45
C ASP A 105 -11.49 6.81 21.50
N GLU A 106 -12.29 7.75 21.00
CA GLU A 106 -13.73 7.65 20.92
C GLU A 106 -14.23 7.95 19.51
N VAL A 107 -14.87 6.97 18.87
CA VAL A 107 -15.50 7.10 17.55
C VAL A 107 -16.96 6.71 17.67
N TYR A 108 -17.88 7.56 17.22
CA TYR A 108 -19.31 7.28 17.29
C TYR A 108 -19.96 7.48 15.94
N LEU A 109 -20.96 6.66 15.63
CA LEU A 109 -21.88 6.91 14.53
C LEU A 109 -23.11 7.64 15.06
N ARG A 110 -23.46 8.75 14.43
CA ARG A 110 -24.76 9.40 14.61
C ARG A 110 -25.68 9.01 13.47
N ARG A 111 -26.86 8.50 13.82
CA ARG A 111 -27.97 8.29 12.87
C ARG A 111 -29.25 8.83 13.46
N ARG A 112 -29.96 9.66 12.70
CA ARG A 112 -31.25 10.25 13.09
C ARG A 112 -31.22 10.92 14.48
N GLY A 113 -30.11 11.58 14.81
CA GLY A 113 -29.93 12.28 16.09
C GLY A 113 -29.39 11.44 17.24
N SER A 114 -29.46 10.11 17.17
CA SER A 114 -28.93 9.19 18.20
C SER A 114 -27.48 8.80 17.92
N LEU A 115 -26.67 8.72 18.99
CA LEU A 115 -25.31 8.19 18.91
C LEU A 115 -25.29 6.69 19.19
N SER A 116 -24.43 5.96 18.49
CA SER A 116 -24.07 4.58 18.80
C SER A 116 -23.28 4.46 20.12
N GLY A 117 -22.95 3.23 20.51
CA GLY A 117 -21.82 2.98 21.41
C GLY A 117 -20.49 3.41 20.78
N ASN A 118 -19.41 3.43 21.58
CA ASN A 118 -18.07 3.70 21.05
C ASN A 118 -17.70 2.58 20.06
N MET A 119 -17.37 2.97 18.83
CA MET A 119 -17.00 2.11 17.72
C MET A 119 -15.49 2.08 17.50
N TRP A 120 -14.69 2.70 18.37
CA TRP A 120 -13.24 2.73 18.24
C TRP A 120 -12.67 1.32 17.99
N THR A 121 -11.83 1.21 16.96
CA THR A 121 -11.22 -0.05 16.53
C THR A 121 -9.71 0.06 16.66
N ARG A 122 -9.13 -0.87 17.43
CA ARG A 122 -7.67 -1.02 17.52
C ARG A 122 -7.06 -1.38 16.16
N PRO A 123 -5.87 -0.85 15.81
CA PRO A 123 -5.18 -1.19 14.57
C PRO A 123 -4.45 -2.54 14.70
N VAL A 124 -5.21 -3.60 14.94
CA VAL A 124 -4.70 -4.96 15.13
C VAL A 124 -5.40 -5.88 14.14
N VAL A 125 -4.62 -6.71 13.46
CA VAL A 125 -5.09 -7.77 12.56
C VAL A 125 -4.34 -9.06 12.91
N ASN A 126 -5.02 -10.20 12.80
CA ASN A 126 -4.38 -11.49 12.96
C ASN A 126 -3.89 -11.99 11.59
N VAL A 127 -2.57 -12.07 11.42
CA VAL A 127 -1.93 -12.48 10.16
C VAL A 127 -1.94 -13.99 9.90
N LEU A 128 -2.39 -14.80 10.86
CA LEU A 128 -2.43 -16.26 10.77
C LEU A 128 -3.84 -16.82 10.61
N ASP A 129 -4.86 -16.09 11.06
CA ASP A 129 -6.26 -16.52 11.02
C ASP A 129 -6.95 -15.97 9.77
N ASP A 130 -7.24 -16.86 8.82
CA ASP A 130 -7.91 -16.50 7.57
C ASP A 130 -9.43 -16.72 7.63
N ASP A 131 -9.96 -17.30 8.70
CA ASP A 131 -11.38 -17.64 8.81
C ASP A 131 -12.14 -16.55 9.58
N ALA A 132 -11.49 -15.89 10.54
CA ALA A 132 -12.05 -14.81 11.35
C ALA A 132 -11.89 -13.41 10.72
N LEU A 133 -12.19 -13.26 9.42
CA LEU A 133 -12.11 -11.95 8.75
C LEU A 133 -13.29 -11.04 9.12
N GLU A 134 -13.00 -9.87 9.66
CA GLU A 134 -13.99 -8.89 10.10
C GLU A 134 -13.99 -7.61 9.26
N GLY A 135 -15.18 -7.07 9.03
CA GLY A 135 -15.37 -5.76 8.40
C GLY A 135 -14.55 -5.56 7.13
N ALA A 136 -13.74 -4.51 7.12
CA ALA A 136 -12.95 -4.08 5.98
C ALA A 136 -11.84 -5.08 5.55
N GLU A 137 -11.51 -6.09 6.35
CA GLU A 137 -10.57 -7.15 5.95
C GLU A 137 -11.14 -8.04 4.83
N ARG A 138 -12.47 -8.26 4.82
CA ARG A 138 -13.13 -9.14 3.84
C ARG A 138 -12.97 -8.67 2.40
N PRO A 139 -13.31 -7.42 2.04
CA PRO A 139 -13.10 -6.94 0.67
C PRO A 139 -11.62 -6.85 0.28
N LEU A 140 -10.72 -6.81 1.26
CA LEU A 140 -9.26 -6.75 1.07
C LEU A 140 -8.58 -8.13 1.13
N THR A 141 -9.36 -9.19 1.01
CA THR A 141 -8.86 -10.56 0.92
C THR A 141 -9.22 -11.15 -0.44
N SER A 142 -8.22 -11.60 -1.17
CA SER A 142 -8.37 -12.37 -2.41
C SER A 142 -8.09 -13.84 -2.14
N ARG A 143 -8.94 -14.72 -2.65
CA ARG A 143 -8.74 -16.17 -2.63
C ARG A 143 -8.72 -16.67 -4.07
N LYS A 144 -7.63 -17.31 -4.46
CA LYS A 144 -7.48 -17.93 -5.78
C LYS A 144 -8.13 -19.31 -5.77
N GLU A 145 -8.54 -19.79 -6.95
CA GLU A 145 -9.08 -21.14 -7.12
C GLU A 145 -8.08 -22.22 -6.69
N THR A 146 -6.78 -21.93 -6.78
CA THR A 146 -5.70 -22.83 -6.37
C THR A 146 -5.59 -22.99 -4.86
N GLY A 147 -6.26 -22.14 -4.07
CA GLY A 147 -6.19 -22.14 -2.60
C GLY A 147 -5.26 -21.08 -2.02
N SER A 148 -4.44 -20.43 -2.86
CA SER A 148 -3.62 -19.28 -2.46
C SER A 148 -4.48 -18.09 -2.01
N ILE A 149 -4.01 -17.37 -1.00
CA ILE A 149 -4.72 -16.24 -0.36
C ILE A 149 -3.80 -15.02 -0.32
N ASP A 150 -4.34 -13.85 -0.67
CA ASP A 150 -3.68 -12.56 -0.49
C ASP A 150 -4.55 -11.65 0.38
N ARG A 151 -4.02 -11.18 1.51
CA ARG A 151 -4.68 -10.25 2.45
C ARG A 151 -3.94 -8.94 2.50
N PHE A 152 -4.59 -7.86 2.09
CA PHE A 152 -4.01 -6.52 1.98
C PHE A 152 -4.30 -5.70 3.24
N LEU A 153 -3.25 -5.29 3.97
CA LEU A 153 -3.40 -4.76 5.33
C LEU A 153 -3.17 -3.25 5.43
N MET A 154 -2.41 -2.65 4.52
CA MET A 154 -1.96 -1.25 4.58
C MET A 154 -3.09 -0.22 4.81
N PRO A 155 -4.26 -0.24 4.14
CA PRO A 155 -5.31 0.74 4.43
C PRO A 155 -5.95 0.54 5.82
N LEU A 156 -5.82 -0.64 6.44
CA LEU A 156 -6.41 -0.97 7.74
C LEU A 156 -5.49 -0.64 8.92
N LEU A 157 -4.18 -0.75 8.70
CA LEU A 157 -3.14 -0.51 9.70
C LEU A 157 -2.55 0.91 9.64
N GLY A 158 -3.17 1.77 8.82
CA GLY A 158 -2.82 3.18 8.67
C GLY A 158 -2.03 3.42 7.38
N PRO A 159 -2.37 4.47 6.61
CA PRO A 159 -1.60 4.82 5.42
C PRO A 159 -0.18 5.22 5.82
N GLY A 160 0.81 4.63 5.16
CA GLY A 160 2.22 4.81 5.48
C GLY A 160 3.09 4.69 4.23
N HIS A 161 4.40 4.66 4.45
CA HIS A 161 5.35 4.34 3.38
C HIS A 161 5.49 2.83 3.20
N ALA A 162 5.07 2.05 4.20
CA ALA A 162 5.12 0.59 4.18
C ALA A 162 3.77 0.02 3.73
N PHE A 163 3.81 -0.83 2.72
CA PHE A 163 2.72 -1.67 2.30
C PHE A 163 2.91 -3.07 2.89
N PHE A 164 1.85 -3.62 3.47
CA PHE A 164 1.87 -4.94 4.09
C PHE A 164 0.80 -5.84 3.48
N ARG A 165 1.20 -7.03 3.09
CA ARG A 165 0.34 -8.11 2.62
C ARG A 165 0.70 -9.40 3.32
N VAL A 166 -0.31 -10.18 3.72
CA VAL A 166 -0.10 -11.58 4.05
C VAL A 166 -0.43 -12.43 2.83
N ARG A 167 0.50 -13.31 2.47
CA ARG A 167 0.32 -14.28 1.38
C ARG A 167 0.31 -15.68 1.97
N LEU A 168 -0.69 -16.47 1.61
CA LEU A 168 -0.62 -17.93 1.69
C LEU A 168 -0.39 -18.43 0.26
N VAL A 169 0.79 -18.99 0.02
CA VAL A 169 1.21 -19.54 -1.27
C VAL A 169 0.98 -21.04 -1.23
N GLU A 170 0.21 -21.54 -2.19
CA GLU A 170 -0.08 -22.96 -2.31
C GLU A 170 1.18 -23.77 -2.67
N LYS A 171 1.18 -25.06 -2.32
CA LYS A 171 2.26 -25.99 -2.67
C LYS A 171 2.54 -25.95 -4.18
N ASP A 172 3.82 -25.94 -4.53
CA ASP A 172 4.35 -25.89 -5.89
C ASP A 172 4.02 -24.58 -6.65
N GLU A 173 3.56 -23.54 -5.95
CA GLU A 173 3.41 -22.17 -6.47
C GLU A 173 4.54 -21.22 -6.02
N SER A 174 4.61 -20.06 -6.67
CA SER A 174 5.51 -18.96 -6.28
C SER A 174 4.73 -17.75 -5.80
N ALA A 175 5.30 -17.01 -4.85
CA ALA A 175 4.70 -15.79 -4.30
C ALA A 175 4.63 -14.66 -5.34
N ALA A 176 5.64 -14.57 -6.21
CA ALA A 176 5.78 -13.59 -7.26
C ALA A 176 6.64 -14.16 -8.40
N ARG A 177 6.77 -13.42 -9.51
CA ARG A 177 7.81 -13.70 -10.52
C ARG A 177 9.19 -13.49 -9.91
N PHE A 178 10.22 -14.02 -10.55
CA PHE A 178 11.60 -13.69 -10.22
C PHE A 178 11.91 -12.26 -10.67
N HIS A 179 12.06 -11.32 -9.73
CA HIS A 179 12.16 -9.90 -10.05
C HIS A 179 12.95 -9.07 -9.03
N SER A 180 13.43 -7.89 -9.47
CA SER A 180 14.09 -6.87 -8.64
C SER A 180 13.46 -5.48 -8.85
N HIS A 181 13.59 -4.60 -7.86
CA HIS A 181 13.10 -3.22 -7.90
C HIS A 181 14.26 -2.22 -7.96
N SER A 182 14.03 -1.10 -8.63
CA SER A 182 14.96 0.03 -8.65
C SER A 182 14.74 1.01 -7.49
N HIS A 183 13.51 1.11 -6.96
CA HIS A 183 13.14 2.15 -5.99
C HIS A 183 12.30 1.66 -4.79
N VAL A 184 11.76 0.43 -4.82
CA VAL A 184 10.94 -0.13 -3.74
C VAL A 184 11.76 -1.16 -2.98
N ASP A 185 12.02 -0.92 -1.70
CA ASP A 185 12.61 -1.95 -0.83
C ASP A 185 11.54 -2.99 -0.51
N GLU A 186 11.89 -4.27 -0.48
CA GLU A 186 10.95 -5.33 -0.13
C GLU A 186 11.56 -6.25 0.94
N TYR A 187 10.71 -6.80 1.78
CA TYR A 187 11.08 -7.73 2.84
C TYR A 187 10.03 -8.83 2.94
N TYR A 188 10.50 -10.04 3.23
CA TYR A 188 9.64 -11.19 3.47
C TYR A 188 9.93 -11.78 4.84
N LEU A 189 8.93 -11.85 5.71
CA LEU A 189 9.00 -12.66 6.92
C LEU A 189 8.21 -13.95 6.68
N ILE A 190 8.89 -15.09 6.78
CA ILE A 190 8.22 -16.39 6.69
C ILE A 190 7.47 -16.64 8.00
N LEU A 191 6.13 -16.68 7.92
CA LEU A 191 5.25 -16.87 9.08
C LEU A 191 5.06 -18.35 9.39
N THR A 192 4.82 -19.18 8.37
CA THR A 192 4.64 -20.64 8.51
C THR A 192 5.14 -21.36 7.27
N GLY A 193 5.51 -22.63 7.43
CA GLY A 193 5.93 -23.51 6.34
C GLY A 193 7.40 -23.36 5.98
N LYS A 194 7.77 -23.99 4.86
CA LYS A 194 9.10 -23.99 4.27
C LYS A 194 9.03 -23.83 2.76
N GLY A 195 10.08 -23.26 2.18
CA GLY A 195 10.16 -23.02 0.76
C GLY A 195 11.59 -22.83 0.29
N THR A 196 11.74 -22.50 -0.99
CA THR A 196 13.00 -22.08 -1.59
C THR A 196 12.96 -20.58 -1.85
N LEU A 197 13.98 -19.87 -1.37
CA LEU A 197 14.32 -18.53 -1.82
C LEU A 197 15.31 -18.66 -2.99
N ARG A 198 14.88 -18.27 -4.18
CA ARG A 198 15.80 -17.90 -5.28
C ARG A 198 16.28 -16.48 -5.02
N TYR A 199 17.59 -16.30 -5.00
CA TYR A 199 18.25 -15.02 -4.80
C TYR A 199 19.38 -14.90 -5.82
N ASN A 200 19.14 -14.18 -6.92
CA ASN A 200 19.98 -14.24 -8.10
C ASN A 200 20.26 -15.68 -8.55
N GLY A 201 21.52 -16.06 -8.74
CA GLY A 201 21.93 -17.40 -9.14
C GLY A 201 22.07 -18.40 -7.99
N SER A 202 21.55 -18.08 -6.80
CA SER A 202 21.62 -18.96 -5.62
C SER A 202 20.23 -19.32 -5.11
N GLU A 203 20.13 -20.52 -4.56
CA GLU A 203 18.92 -21.03 -3.92
C GLU A 203 19.22 -21.40 -2.48
N THR A 204 18.29 -21.11 -1.57
CA THR A 204 18.42 -21.44 -0.15
C THR A 204 17.05 -21.80 0.42
N GLU A 205 16.99 -22.84 1.26
CA GLU A 205 15.78 -23.16 2.01
C GLU A 205 15.47 -22.04 3.01
N VAL A 206 14.21 -21.64 3.08
CA VAL A 206 13.69 -20.73 4.10
C VAL A 206 12.59 -21.41 4.90
N LYS A 207 12.43 -21.00 6.16
CA LYS A 207 11.45 -21.55 7.10
C LYS A 207 10.87 -20.46 7.99
N ALA A 208 9.80 -20.81 8.71
CA ALA A 208 9.18 -19.92 9.70
C ALA A 208 10.20 -19.25 10.63
N GLY A 209 10.09 -17.92 10.75
CA GLY A 209 10.99 -17.06 11.53
C GLY A 209 12.12 -16.44 10.71
N ASP A 210 12.39 -16.90 9.49
CA ASP A 210 13.39 -16.28 8.62
C ASP A 210 12.87 -14.95 8.05
N LEU A 211 13.73 -13.93 8.09
CA LEU A 211 13.50 -12.61 7.50
C LEU A 211 14.43 -12.43 6.30
N VAL A 212 13.86 -12.17 5.14
CA VAL A 212 14.56 -11.95 3.87
C VAL A 212 14.48 -10.46 3.53
N GLY A 213 15.61 -9.88 3.13
CA GLY A 213 15.69 -8.49 2.64
C GLY A 213 16.00 -8.44 1.15
N LYS A 214 15.28 -7.58 0.44
CA LYS A 214 15.45 -7.26 -0.98
C LYS A 214 15.55 -5.73 -1.12
N PRO A 215 16.70 -5.15 -0.78
CA PRO A 215 16.90 -3.71 -0.94
C PRO A 215 16.85 -3.31 -2.42
N ALA A 216 16.29 -2.14 -2.69
CA ALA A 216 16.22 -1.56 -4.04
C ALA A 216 17.61 -1.17 -4.56
N GLY A 217 17.86 -1.38 -5.86
CA GLY A 217 19.05 -0.85 -6.56
C GLY A 217 20.09 -1.88 -7.03
N PRO A 218 20.50 -2.90 -6.24
CA PRO A 218 21.51 -3.89 -6.66
C PRO A 218 21.13 -4.82 -7.82
N GLU A 219 19.96 -4.63 -8.45
CA GLU A 219 19.35 -5.52 -9.45
C GLU A 219 19.25 -6.99 -8.99
N VAL A 220 19.17 -7.20 -7.68
CA VAL A 220 19.09 -8.53 -7.09
C VAL A 220 17.67 -9.05 -7.21
N ALA A 221 17.46 -9.98 -8.14
CA ALA A 221 16.17 -10.60 -8.36
C ALA A 221 15.92 -11.70 -7.32
N THR A 222 14.69 -11.75 -6.81
CA THR A 222 14.28 -12.72 -5.79
C THR A 222 12.96 -13.38 -6.14
N GLN A 223 12.78 -14.62 -5.69
CA GLN A 223 11.50 -15.33 -5.75
C GLN A 223 11.39 -16.30 -4.57
N LEU A 224 10.22 -16.34 -3.93
CA LEU A 224 9.87 -17.36 -2.94
C LEU A 224 8.95 -18.40 -3.57
N ILE A 225 9.27 -19.68 -3.37
CA ILE A 225 8.56 -20.83 -3.94
C ILE A 225 8.18 -21.80 -2.82
N ALA A 226 6.94 -22.26 -2.79
CA ALA A 226 6.43 -23.24 -1.83
C ALA A 226 6.65 -24.69 -2.32
N ASP A 227 7.90 -25.05 -2.59
CA ASP A 227 8.33 -26.31 -3.22
C ASP A 227 8.77 -27.41 -2.23
N ARG A 228 8.54 -27.20 -0.92
CA ARG A 228 8.96 -28.13 0.15
C ARG A 228 7.85 -29.04 0.64
N GLY A 229 6.84 -29.27 -0.20
CA GLY A 229 5.74 -30.20 0.09
C GLY A 229 4.64 -29.65 0.99
N GLU A 230 4.73 -28.38 1.39
CA GLU A 230 3.76 -27.67 2.22
C GLU A 230 3.50 -26.25 1.68
N ARG A 231 2.44 -25.60 2.19
CA ARG A 231 2.12 -24.20 1.87
C ARG A 231 3.10 -23.26 2.57
N LEU A 232 3.35 -22.11 1.98
CA LEU A 232 4.20 -21.08 2.56
C LEU A 232 3.37 -19.86 2.92
N ARG A 233 3.40 -19.41 4.19
CA ARG A 233 2.78 -18.15 4.61
C ARG A 233 3.86 -17.10 4.79
N ILE A 234 3.67 -15.94 4.16
CA ILE A 234 4.64 -14.86 4.11
C ILE A 234 3.95 -13.55 4.55
N LEU A 235 4.58 -12.79 5.43
CA LEU A 235 4.32 -11.36 5.55
C LEU A 235 5.25 -10.65 4.57
N ASP A 236 4.62 -10.13 3.53
CA ASP A 236 5.23 -9.42 2.41
C ASP A 236 5.12 -7.92 2.67
N MET A 237 6.27 -7.26 2.67
CA MET A 237 6.40 -5.86 3.08
C MET A 237 7.17 -5.08 2.03
N GLU A 238 6.53 -4.09 1.43
CA GLU A 238 7.18 -3.16 0.51
C GLU A 238 7.33 -1.80 1.20
N VAL A 239 8.47 -1.14 1.06
CA VAL A 239 8.71 0.21 1.55
C VAL A 239 8.91 1.14 0.37
N TRP A 240 7.98 2.07 0.25
CA TRP A 240 7.88 3.03 -0.84
C TRP A 240 8.46 4.38 -0.43
N HIS A 241 8.95 5.13 -1.41
CA HIS A 241 9.44 6.49 -1.19
C HIS A 241 8.34 7.44 -0.71
N ASP A 242 7.12 7.24 -1.19
CA ASP A 242 5.95 8.06 -0.86
C ASP A 242 4.72 7.21 -0.51
N ARG A 243 3.80 7.79 0.26
CA ARG A 243 2.56 7.10 0.72
C ARG A 243 1.52 6.92 -0.38
N ALA A 244 1.59 7.71 -1.45
CA ALA A 244 0.63 7.66 -2.55
C ALA A 244 1.00 6.58 -3.57
N GLN A 245 2.19 5.96 -3.44
CA GLN A 245 2.75 4.98 -4.37
C GLN A 245 2.82 5.52 -5.81
N VAL A 246 3.10 6.82 -5.95
CA VAL A 246 3.17 7.47 -7.26
C VAL A 246 4.60 7.54 -7.81
N SER A 247 5.59 7.20 -6.98
CA SER A 247 7.00 7.07 -7.37
C SER A 247 7.16 6.11 -8.55
N LYS A 248 8.12 6.44 -9.42
CA LYS A 248 8.47 5.57 -10.55
C LYS A 248 9.34 4.43 -10.07
N ASP A 249 9.14 3.28 -10.69
CA ASP A 249 9.98 2.12 -10.48
C ASP A 249 10.23 1.39 -11.81
N ILE A 250 11.40 0.78 -11.89
CA ILE A 250 11.82 -0.14 -12.94
C ILE A 250 11.92 -1.51 -12.28
N ILE A 251 11.12 -2.45 -12.77
CA ILE A 251 11.06 -3.80 -12.26
C ILE A 251 11.64 -4.74 -13.31
N VAL A 252 12.78 -5.36 -13.00
CA VAL A 252 13.45 -6.32 -13.88
C VAL A 252 12.90 -7.71 -13.61
N ASN A 253 12.51 -8.44 -14.66
CA ASN A 253 12.06 -9.84 -14.59
C ASN A 253 12.99 -10.72 -15.44
N PRO A 254 14.11 -11.23 -14.89
CA PRO A 254 15.14 -11.90 -15.68
C PRO A 254 14.67 -13.16 -16.40
N ASP A 255 13.81 -13.97 -15.76
CA ASP A 255 13.30 -15.21 -16.36
C ASP A 255 12.50 -14.95 -17.66
N PHE A 256 11.91 -13.76 -17.79
CA PHE A 256 11.12 -13.35 -18.95
C PHE A 256 11.84 -12.36 -19.86
N LYS A 257 13.02 -11.86 -19.46
CA LYS A 257 13.76 -10.81 -20.16
C LYS A 257 12.90 -9.54 -20.36
N GLU A 258 12.19 -9.15 -19.32
CA GLU A 258 11.24 -8.03 -19.33
C GLU A 258 11.60 -6.95 -18.31
N LEU A 259 11.48 -5.69 -18.73
CA LEU A 259 11.51 -4.53 -17.85
C LEU A 259 10.10 -3.93 -17.77
N LEU A 260 9.54 -3.87 -16.57
CA LEU A 260 8.30 -3.16 -16.29
C LEU A 260 8.61 -1.74 -15.79
N LEU A 261 8.12 -0.75 -16.52
CA LEU A 261 8.14 0.65 -16.17
C LEU A 261 6.81 1.00 -15.48
N SER A 262 6.87 1.26 -14.17
CA SER A 262 5.71 1.57 -13.33
C SER A 262 5.79 2.98 -12.74
N GLY A 263 4.64 3.55 -12.40
CA GLY A 263 4.48 4.85 -11.73
C GLY A 263 3.89 5.95 -12.62
N SER A 264 3.85 7.18 -12.10
CA SER A 264 3.16 8.29 -12.79
C SER A 264 3.72 8.56 -14.20
N GLY A 265 2.86 8.36 -15.21
CA GLY A 265 3.19 8.50 -16.63
C GLY A 265 3.91 7.29 -17.24
N TRP A 266 4.15 6.22 -16.48
CA TRP A 266 4.79 4.98 -16.90
C TRP A 266 3.81 3.81 -16.73
N ALA A 267 3.57 3.07 -17.82
CA ALA A 267 2.70 1.89 -17.83
C ALA A 267 3.08 1.00 -19.02
N ALA A 268 4.33 0.55 -19.07
CA ALA A 268 4.88 -0.19 -20.20
C ALA A 268 5.73 -1.37 -19.75
N ILE A 269 5.66 -2.47 -20.50
CA ILE A 269 6.61 -3.58 -20.43
C ILE A 269 7.42 -3.55 -21.72
N VAL A 270 8.74 -3.60 -21.60
CA VAL A 270 9.65 -3.63 -22.75
C VAL A 270 10.61 -4.82 -22.63
N PRO A 271 11.01 -5.46 -23.74
CA PRO A 271 12.02 -6.50 -23.70
C PRO A 271 13.37 -5.94 -23.28
N GLU A 272 14.04 -6.59 -22.33
CA GLU A 272 15.37 -6.22 -21.83
C GLU A 272 16.42 -6.23 -22.96
N GLU A 273 16.40 -7.27 -23.79
CA GLU A 273 17.36 -7.45 -24.91
C GLU A 273 17.10 -6.51 -26.11
N SER A 274 15.95 -5.83 -26.16
CA SER A 274 15.62 -4.89 -27.25
C SER A 274 16.23 -3.50 -27.05
N LEU A 275 16.89 -3.28 -25.90
CA LEU A 275 17.52 -2.02 -25.57
C LEU A 275 18.88 -1.93 -26.27
N ILE A 276 19.06 -0.88 -27.07
CA ILE A 276 20.42 -0.50 -27.45
C ILE A 276 21.18 -0.06 -26.21
N THR A 277 22.49 -0.25 -26.23
CA THR A 277 23.33 0.21 -25.13
C THR A 277 23.26 1.74 -25.04
N PRO A 278 23.41 2.32 -23.83
CA PRO A 278 23.57 3.76 -23.69
C PRO A 278 24.69 4.30 -24.58
N GLU A 279 25.77 3.54 -24.77
CA GLU A 279 26.87 3.94 -25.65
C GLU A 279 26.45 4.04 -27.13
N ASP A 280 25.71 3.06 -27.67
CA ASP A 280 25.16 3.13 -29.03
C ASP A 280 24.20 4.33 -29.17
N PHE A 281 23.37 4.55 -28.15
CA PHE A 281 22.44 5.68 -28.12
C PHE A 281 23.19 7.02 -28.22
N PHE A 282 24.19 7.23 -27.36
CA PHE A 282 24.96 8.46 -27.36
C PHE A 282 25.79 8.65 -28.63
N ARG A 283 26.33 7.57 -29.21
CA ARG A 283 27.07 7.62 -30.49
C ARG A 283 26.20 8.08 -31.66
N HIS A 284 24.91 7.72 -31.65
CA HIS A 284 23.97 7.99 -32.74
C HIS A 284 22.87 9.00 -32.36
N TYR A 285 23.06 9.78 -31.30
CA TYR A 285 22.04 10.67 -30.74
C TYR A 285 21.52 11.70 -31.75
N ASP A 286 22.42 12.29 -32.54
CA ASP A 286 22.08 13.31 -33.56
C ASP A 286 21.62 12.71 -34.89
N GLN A 287 21.63 11.38 -35.05
CA GLN A 287 21.30 10.72 -36.30
C GLN A 287 19.81 10.34 -36.37
N GLY A 288 19.20 10.55 -37.53
CA GLY A 288 17.79 10.25 -37.75
C GLY A 288 17.53 8.75 -37.97
N TYR A 289 16.73 8.15 -37.09
CA TYR A 289 16.17 6.79 -37.25
C TYR A 289 14.80 6.66 -36.56
N LYS A 290 14.08 5.57 -36.84
CA LYS A 290 12.86 5.18 -36.12
C LYS A 290 13.00 3.75 -35.60
N ARG A 291 12.53 3.52 -34.37
CA ARG A 291 12.46 2.18 -33.77
C ARG A 291 11.37 1.35 -34.41
N THR A 292 11.65 0.09 -34.63
CA THR A 292 10.66 -0.91 -35.05
C THR A 292 10.15 -1.68 -33.83
N ARG A 293 9.00 -2.37 -33.98
CA ARG A 293 8.35 -3.09 -32.87
C ARG A 293 9.18 -4.27 -32.33
N ASP A 294 10.09 -4.78 -33.14
CA ASP A 294 11.00 -5.88 -32.83
C ASP A 294 12.32 -5.41 -32.16
N GLY A 295 12.42 -4.14 -31.75
CA GLY A 295 13.61 -3.57 -31.10
C GLY A 295 14.66 -3.03 -32.08
N GLY A 296 14.54 -3.35 -33.37
CA GLY A 296 15.41 -2.83 -34.41
C GLY A 296 15.20 -1.34 -34.71
N TRP A 297 15.84 -0.88 -35.79
CA TRP A 297 15.61 0.46 -36.33
C TRP A 297 15.60 0.48 -37.85
N VAL A 298 15.00 1.54 -38.40
CA VAL A 298 15.09 1.90 -39.81
C VAL A 298 15.61 3.33 -39.96
N PRO A 299 16.46 3.61 -40.97
CA PRO A 299 16.87 4.97 -41.31
C PRO A 299 15.66 5.89 -41.48
N SER A 300 15.71 7.11 -40.93
CA SER A 300 14.61 8.06 -41.08
C SER A 300 15.09 9.51 -41.08
N LYS A 301 14.66 10.29 -42.07
CA LYS A 301 14.94 11.74 -42.15
C LYS A 301 14.02 12.53 -41.21
N ASN A 302 14.22 12.38 -39.90
CA ASN A 302 13.49 13.16 -38.92
C ASN A 302 13.95 14.63 -38.98
N ARG A 303 13.00 15.57 -38.91
CA ARG A 303 13.28 17.01 -38.94
C ARG A 303 14.27 17.37 -37.83
N GLY A 304 15.35 18.07 -38.18
CA GLY A 304 16.41 18.49 -37.23
C GLY A 304 17.61 17.55 -37.16
N HIS A 305 17.48 16.30 -37.60
CA HIS A 305 18.57 15.32 -37.64
C HIS A 305 19.14 15.23 -39.05
N LYS A 306 20.18 16.02 -39.34
CA LYS A 306 20.79 16.13 -40.67
C LYS A 306 21.45 14.82 -41.14
N PRO A 307 22.30 14.14 -40.34
CA PRO A 307 22.74 12.80 -40.68
C PRO A 307 21.61 11.80 -40.43
N THR A 308 21.37 10.90 -41.39
CA THR A 308 20.49 9.74 -41.19
C THR A 308 21.35 8.58 -40.69
N ARG A 309 20.89 7.83 -39.68
CA ARG A 309 21.62 6.64 -39.23
C ARG A 309 21.57 5.58 -40.32
N GLU A 310 22.72 5.11 -40.75
CA GLU A 310 22.83 3.99 -41.68
C GLU A 310 22.65 2.66 -40.93
N LYS A 311 22.22 1.63 -41.67
CA LYS A 311 21.95 0.30 -41.10
C LYS A 311 23.22 -0.54 -41.08
#